data_AF-A0A1S8RWA4-F1
#
_entry.id   AF-A0A1S8RWA4-F1
#
_cell.length_a   1.000
_cell.length_b   1.000
_cell.length_c   1.000
_cell.angle_alpha   90.00
_cell.angle_beta   90.00
_cell.angle_gamma   90.00
#
_symmetry.space_group_name_H-M   'P 1'
#
loop_
_entity.id
_entity.type
_entity.pdbx_description
1 polymer ?
#
loop_
_entity_poly.entity_id
_entity_poly.type
_entity_poly.pdbx_seq_one_letter_code
_entity_poly.pdbx_strand_id
1 'polypeptide(L)'
;MIISLHSYLIIYTGFLSNIEEIKSTIRDYPFWEANYNNDPWNLPSNFFTNRIGHQYTENGDISGESSKCDVNLFTECVLLKNNMYLGAWINENDKWWYKHTDGTFTKDDWEFINGKWYLFDAEGWMIHDWKKYGDSWYYFGDYNDGAMKTGWYYDEKSSKWYYFNEEGIMQTGCIKMDDKWYHFDNNGEMENEVI
;
A
#
# COMPACT_ATOMS: atom_id res chain seq x y z
N MET A 1 -17.54 -16.60 -19.64
CA MET A 1 -17.67 -16.67 -18.18
C MET A 1 -16.70 -15.65 -17.62
N ILE A 2 -17.22 -14.53 -17.13
CA ILE A 2 -16.42 -13.44 -16.57
C ILE A 2 -16.19 -13.80 -15.10
N ILE A 3 -14.96 -14.09 -14.72
CA ILE A 3 -14.59 -14.23 -13.31
C ILE A 3 -13.90 -12.92 -12.96
N SER A 4 -14.62 -12.07 -12.21
CA SER A 4 -14.09 -10.82 -11.67
C SER A 4 -13.28 -11.13 -10.43
N LEU A 5 -11.96 -11.14 -10.54
CA LEU A 5 -11.04 -11.15 -9.42
C LEU A 5 -10.28 -9.81 -9.41
N HIS A 6 -10.65 -8.97 -8.44
CA HIS A 6 -9.90 -7.88 -7.81
C HIS A 6 -8.72 -7.29 -8.62
N SER A 7 -9.00 -6.14 -9.24
CA SER A 7 -8.05 -5.06 -9.58
C SER A 7 -6.82 -5.39 -10.42
N TYR A 8 -6.92 -6.30 -11.39
CA TYR A 8 -6.15 -6.21 -12.64
C TYR A 8 -7.03 -6.60 -13.82
N LEU A 9 -6.92 -5.85 -14.91
CA LEU A 9 -7.64 -6.17 -16.14
C LEU A 9 -6.84 -7.24 -16.91
N ILE A 10 -7.14 -8.51 -16.65
CA ILE A 10 -6.60 -9.64 -17.43
C ILE A 10 -7.39 -9.69 -18.74
N ILE A 11 -6.83 -9.15 -19.82
CA ILE A 11 -7.48 -9.14 -21.13
C ILE A 11 -6.78 -10.13 -22.05
N TYR A 12 -7.55 -11.05 -22.60
CA TYR A 12 -7.11 -11.80 -23.77
C TYR A 12 -6.90 -10.83 -24.92
N THR A 13 -5.72 -10.79 -25.52
CA THR A 13 -5.37 -9.87 -26.61
C THR A 13 -6.38 -9.89 -27.77
N GLY A 14 -7.05 -11.03 -28.00
CA GLY A 14 -8.14 -11.17 -28.97
C GLY A 14 -9.44 -10.42 -28.65
N PHE A 15 -9.63 -9.90 -27.44
CA PHE A 15 -10.81 -9.13 -27.02
C PHE A 15 -10.60 -7.60 -27.15
N LEU A 16 -9.35 -7.15 -27.17
CA LEU A 16 -8.95 -5.74 -27.26
C LEU A 16 -9.19 -5.10 -28.63
N SER A 17 -9.33 -5.91 -29.68
CA SER A 17 -9.63 -5.41 -31.03
C SER A 17 -11.02 -4.78 -31.13
N ASN A 18 -11.92 -5.05 -30.19
CA ASN A 18 -13.33 -4.67 -30.26
C ASN A 18 -13.71 -3.45 -29.38
N ILE A 19 -12.77 -2.89 -28.61
CA ILE A 19 -13.05 -1.82 -27.65
C ILE A 19 -12.02 -0.69 -27.84
N GLU A 20 -12.08 -0.01 -28.98
CA GLU A 20 -11.30 1.21 -29.27
C GLU A 20 -11.50 2.29 -28.20
N GLU A 21 -12.72 2.42 -27.67
CA GLU A 21 -13.14 3.52 -26.80
C GLU A 21 -12.44 3.54 -25.43
N ILE A 22 -12.06 2.37 -24.91
CA ILE A 22 -11.43 2.25 -23.58
C ILE A 22 -9.89 2.32 -23.67
N LYS A 23 -9.30 2.19 -24.87
CA LYS A 23 -7.84 2.19 -25.04
C LYS A 23 -7.20 3.45 -24.48
N SER A 24 -7.80 4.62 -24.70
CA SER A 24 -7.30 5.90 -24.17
C SER A 24 -7.36 5.97 -22.65
N THR A 25 -8.32 5.32 -22.01
CA THR A 25 -8.50 5.30 -20.55
C THR A 25 -7.51 4.38 -19.86
N ILE A 26 -7.19 3.22 -20.46
CA ILE A 26 -6.37 2.20 -19.80
C ILE A 26 -4.91 2.18 -20.25
N ARG A 27 -4.54 2.98 -21.27
CA ARG A 27 -3.21 2.98 -21.89
C ARG A 27 -2.07 3.20 -20.90
N ASP A 28 -2.26 4.09 -19.94
CA ASP A 28 -1.22 4.51 -18.99
C ASP A 28 -1.25 3.71 -17.68
N TYR A 29 -2.19 2.79 -17.51
CA TYR A 29 -2.26 1.94 -16.33
C TYR A 29 -1.07 0.97 -16.29
N PRO A 30 -0.46 0.73 -15.10
CA PRO A 30 0.54 -0.31 -14.94
C PRO A 30 -0.04 -1.65 -15.36
N PHE A 31 0.66 -2.36 -16.23
CA PHE A 31 0.24 -3.69 -16.66
C PHE A 31 1.39 -4.69 -16.67
N TRP A 32 0.99 -5.94 -16.51
CA TRP A 32 1.85 -7.12 -16.60
C TRP A 32 1.46 -7.91 -17.85
N GLU A 33 2.41 -8.22 -18.73
CA GLU A 33 2.14 -8.91 -19.99
C GLU A 33 2.62 -10.36 -19.98
N ALA A 34 1.72 -11.30 -20.25
CA ALA A 34 2.06 -12.69 -20.54
C ALA A 34 2.18 -12.88 -22.06
N ASN A 35 3.39 -13.17 -22.54
CA ASN A 35 3.64 -13.43 -23.96
C ASN A 35 4.01 -14.88 -24.19
N TYR A 36 3.13 -15.60 -24.88
CA TYR A 36 3.35 -17.00 -25.25
C TYR A 36 4.10 -17.07 -26.58
N ASN A 37 5.17 -17.89 -26.64
CA ASN A 37 5.97 -18.16 -27.84
C ASN A 37 6.74 -16.96 -28.44
N ASN A 38 6.96 -15.89 -27.67
CA ASN A 38 7.79 -14.76 -28.10
C ASN A 38 9.16 -14.79 -27.43
N ASP A 39 10.16 -14.26 -28.12
CA ASP A 39 11.50 -14.05 -27.59
C ASP A 39 11.44 -13.05 -26.41
N PRO A 40 11.99 -13.37 -25.23
CA PRO A 40 12.00 -12.47 -24.07
C PRO A 40 12.63 -11.09 -24.36
N TRP A 41 13.46 -10.99 -25.40
CA TRP A 41 14.12 -9.75 -25.80
C TRP A 41 13.42 -9.02 -26.95
N ASN A 42 12.35 -9.59 -27.52
CA ASN A 42 11.60 -9.03 -28.64
C ASN A 42 10.09 -9.12 -28.39
N LEU A 43 9.58 -8.20 -27.59
CA LEU A 43 8.18 -8.13 -27.18
C LEU A 43 7.33 -7.48 -28.30
N PRO A 44 6.10 -7.97 -28.53
CA PRO A 44 5.21 -7.40 -29.54
C PRO A 44 4.83 -5.96 -29.16
N SER A 45 4.72 -5.10 -30.18
CA SER A 45 4.19 -3.76 -30.00
C SER A 45 2.71 -3.83 -29.60
N ASN A 46 2.33 -3.09 -28.56
CA ASN A 46 0.96 -2.93 -28.11
C ASN A 46 0.65 -1.45 -27.81
N PHE A 47 -0.60 -1.14 -27.47
CA PHE A 47 -1.01 0.25 -27.25
C PHE A 47 -0.70 0.78 -25.85
N PHE A 48 -0.37 -0.08 -24.88
CA PHE A 48 -0.04 0.31 -23.52
C PHE A 48 1.32 1.01 -23.46
N THR A 49 1.45 1.99 -22.57
CA THR A 49 2.66 2.81 -22.41
C THR A 49 3.45 2.47 -21.14
N ASN A 50 2.81 1.81 -20.17
CA ASN A 50 3.37 1.60 -18.83
C ASN A 50 3.48 0.11 -18.44
N ARG A 51 4.44 -0.59 -19.06
CA ARG A 51 4.73 -2.01 -18.79
C ARG A 51 5.61 -2.13 -17.54
N ILE A 52 5.08 -2.75 -16.49
CA ILE A 52 5.81 -2.95 -15.23
C ILE A 52 6.42 -4.34 -15.08
N GLY A 53 6.05 -5.27 -15.97
CA GLY A 53 6.67 -6.58 -16.03
C GLY A 53 6.18 -7.42 -17.20
N HIS A 54 6.91 -8.47 -17.51
CA HIS A 54 6.52 -9.48 -18.48
C HIS A 54 7.04 -10.86 -18.08
N GLN A 55 6.34 -11.90 -18.51
CA GLN A 55 6.81 -13.29 -18.42
C GLN A 55 6.81 -13.91 -19.81
N TYR A 56 7.83 -14.72 -20.06
CA TYR A 56 7.94 -15.63 -21.19
C TYR A 56 7.78 -17.07 -20.70
N THR A 57 7.36 -17.98 -21.57
CA THR A 57 7.39 -19.42 -21.27
C THR A 57 8.43 -20.10 -22.16
N GLU A 58 9.23 -20.97 -21.56
CA GLU A 58 10.10 -21.91 -22.27
C GLU A 58 9.53 -23.32 -22.16
N ASN A 59 8.39 -23.60 -22.83
CA ASN A 59 7.86 -24.95 -23.05
C ASN A 59 8.00 -25.94 -21.85
N GLY A 60 7.34 -25.71 -20.72
CA GLY A 60 7.20 -26.72 -19.65
C GLY A 60 6.08 -27.74 -19.93
N ASP A 61 6.21 -28.96 -19.40
CA ASP A 61 5.20 -30.04 -19.47
C ASP A 61 4.68 -30.41 -18.07
N ILE A 62 3.35 -30.61 -17.93
CA ILE A 62 2.69 -31.07 -16.70
C ILE A 62 2.15 -32.49 -16.90
N SER A 63 2.42 -33.39 -15.94
CA SER A 63 1.93 -34.77 -16.00
C SER A 63 0.41 -34.84 -15.94
N GLY A 64 -0.23 -35.29 -17.04
CA GLY A 64 -1.68 -35.48 -17.12
C GLY A 64 -2.40 -34.59 -18.14
N GLU A 65 -1.73 -33.57 -18.68
CA GLU A 65 -2.25 -32.72 -19.75
C GLU A 65 -1.39 -32.91 -21.02
N SER A 66 -2.05 -33.19 -22.15
CA SER A 66 -1.36 -33.50 -23.43
C SER A 66 -0.86 -32.26 -24.18
N SER A 67 -0.82 -31.11 -23.50
CA SER A 67 -0.43 -29.82 -24.07
C SER A 67 0.70 -29.22 -23.24
N LYS A 68 1.54 -28.41 -23.90
CA LYS A 68 2.56 -27.60 -23.22
C LYS A 68 1.83 -26.57 -22.35
N CYS A 69 1.93 -26.71 -21.04
CA CYS A 69 1.32 -25.80 -20.08
C CYS A 69 2.29 -25.55 -18.93
N ASP A 70 2.33 -24.30 -18.47
CA ASP A 70 3.01 -23.91 -17.24
C ASP A 70 1.97 -23.28 -16.32
N VAL A 71 1.85 -23.80 -15.10
CA VAL A 71 0.93 -23.31 -14.07
C VAL A 71 1.78 -22.72 -12.96
N ASN A 72 2.21 -21.47 -13.15
CA ASN A 72 2.68 -20.69 -12.02
C ASN A 72 1.44 -20.22 -11.26
N LEU A 73 1.13 -20.94 -10.17
CA LEU A 73 0.13 -20.52 -9.20
C LEU A 73 0.73 -19.35 -8.40
N PHE A 74 0.42 -18.12 -8.81
CA PHE A 74 0.87 -16.91 -8.13
C PHE A 74 0.05 -16.69 -6.86
N THR A 75 0.37 -17.40 -5.77
CA THR A 75 -0.22 -17.09 -4.46
C THR A 75 0.70 -16.29 -3.56
N GLU A 76 2.00 -16.10 -3.88
CA GLU A 76 2.94 -15.67 -2.83
C GLU A 76 3.69 -14.35 -3.04
N CYS A 77 3.68 -13.68 -4.19
CA CYS A 77 4.45 -12.40 -4.32
C CYS A 77 3.86 -11.28 -5.19
N VAL A 78 2.68 -11.42 -5.80
CA VAL A 78 2.09 -10.37 -6.68
C VAL A 78 0.97 -9.56 -5.99
N LEU A 79 0.55 -9.98 -4.79
CA LEU A 79 -0.57 -9.38 -4.06
C LEU A 79 -0.21 -8.21 -3.14
N LEU A 80 1.03 -7.73 -3.11
CA LEU A 80 1.41 -6.71 -2.14
C LEU A 80 1.74 -5.36 -2.78
N LYS A 81 0.83 -4.44 -2.45
CA LYS A 81 1.08 -3.02 -2.26
C LYS A 81 1.46 -2.27 -3.52
N ASN A 82 0.44 -1.83 -4.26
CA ASN A 82 0.19 -0.40 -4.44
C ASN A 82 -0.94 -0.19 -5.44
N ASN A 83 -1.96 0.54 -4.99
CA ASN A 83 -2.98 1.21 -5.81
C ASN A 83 -4.03 0.32 -6.47
N MET A 84 -5.21 0.16 -5.84
CA MET A 84 -6.51 0.29 -6.54
C MET A 84 -7.72 0.09 -5.60
N TYR A 85 -7.84 0.97 -4.61
CA TYR A 85 -9.15 1.51 -4.20
C TYR A 85 -8.90 2.99 -3.96
N LEU A 86 -9.04 3.83 -4.99
CA LEU A 86 -9.05 5.27 -4.76
C LEU A 86 -10.44 5.62 -4.23
N GLY A 87 -10.66 5.28 -2.96
CA GLY A 87 -11.62 5.99 -2.14
C GLY A 87 -11.25 7.47 -2.05
N ALA A 88 -12.18 8.27 -1.57
CA ALA A 88 -11.99 9.71 -1.45
C ALA A 88 -11.91 10.09 0.04
N TRP A 89 -10.95 10.95 0.37
CA TRP A 89 -10.98 11.68 1.62
C TRP A 89 -12.12 12.69 1.57
N ILE A 90 -13.03 12.61 2.53
CA ILE A 90 -14.17 13.51 2.68
C ILE A 90 -13.99 14.26 4.00
N ASN A 91 -14.08 15.59 3.94
CA ASN A 91 -14.09 16.44 5.12
C ASN A 91 -15.52 16.87 5.43
N GLU A 92 -15.99 16.56 6.64
CA GLU A 92 -17.28 16.96 7.17
C GLU A 92 -17.11 17.47 8.61
N ASN A 93 -17.53 18.71 8.88
CA ASN A 93 -17.46 19.32 10.21
C ASN A 93 -16.06 19.25 10.85
N ASP A 94 -15.03 19.61 10.07
CA ASP A 94 -13.61 19.59 10.48
C ASP A 94 -13.08 18.19 10.86
N LYS A 95 -13.80 17.13 10.45
CA LYS A 95 -13.35 15.74 10.58
C LYS A 95 -13.20 15.10 9.21
N TRP A 96 -12.20 14.25 9.08
CA TRP A 96 -11.93 13.50 7.86
C TRP A 96 -12.44 12.07 7.98
N TRP A 97 -12.99 11.52 6.92
CA TRP A 97 -13.25 10.09 6.77
C TRP A 97 -12.87 9.64 5.37
N TYR A 98 -12.58 8.36 5.20
CA TYR A 98 -12.21 7.80 3.91
C TYR A 98 -13.35 6.98 3.34
N LYS A 99 -13.92 7.45 2.23
CA LYS A 99 -15.02 6.79 1.55
C LYS A 99 -14.49 5.85 0.48
N HIS A 100 -14.72 4.55 0.63
CA HIS A 100 -14.39 3.54 -0.38
C HIS A 100 -15.26 3.69 -1.63
N THR A 101 -14.82 3.11 -2.74
CA THR A 101 -15.52 3.18 -4.04
C THR A 101 -16.90 2.54 -4.05
N ASP A 102 -17.13 1.54 -3.19
CA ASP A 102 -18.42 0.88 -3.01
C ASP A 102 -19.36 1.65 -2.05
N GLY A 103 -18.91 2.79 -1.53
CA GLY A 103 -19.63 3.62 -0.57
C GLY A 103 -19.47 3.22 0.89
N THR A 104 -18.72 2.15 1.18
CA THR A 104 -18.34 1.77 2.55
C THR A 104 -17.19 2.63 3.06
N PHE A 105 -16.79 2.41 4.31
CA PHE A 105 -15.68 3.11 4.96
C PHE A 105 -15.19 2.32 6.18
N THR A 106 -13.95 2.54 6.58
CA THR A 106 -13.29 1.87 7.72
C THR A 106 -13.77 2.43 9.05
N LYS A 107 -13.89 1.57 10.07
CA LYS A 107 -14.29 1.90 11.45
C LYS A 107 -13.53 1.05 12.44
N ASP A 108 -13.12 1.64 13.56
CA ASP A 108 -12.37 0.99 14.65
C ASP A 108 -11.12 0.22 14.18
N ASP A 109 -10.54 0.61 13.04
CA ASP A 109 -9.49 -0.17 12.40
C ASP A 109 -8.50 0.71 11.63
N TRP A 110 -7.36 0.09 11.32
CA TRP A 110 -6.27 0.66 10.55
C TRP A 110 -6.53 0.54 9.06
N GLU A 111 -6.16 1.56 8.29
CA GLU A 111 -6.19 1.51 6.83
C GLU A 111 -4.90 2.05 6.21
N PHE A 112 -4.41 1.35 5.19
CA PHE A 112 -3.25 1.77 4.43
C PHE A 112 -3.68 2.48 3.14
N ILE A 113 -3.56 3.80 3.13
CA ILE A 113 -4.04 4.68 2.06
C ILE A 113 -2.86 5.43 1.45
N ASN A 114 -2.67 5.33 0.14
CA ASN A 114 -1.63 6.04 -0.62
C ASN A 114 -0.21 5.95 0.00
N GLY A 115 0.18 4.77 0.47
CA GLY A 115 1.51 4.54 1.02
C GLY A 115 1.67 4.89 2.51
N LYS A 116 0.60 5.25 3.20
CA LYS A 116 0.62 5.68 4.61
C LYS A 116 -0.45 4.93 5.42
N TRP A 117 -0.18 4.72 6.71
CA TRP A 117 -1.16 4.15 7.64
C TRP A 117 -2.00 5.24 8.32
N TYR A 118 -3.29 4.96 8.44
CA TYR A 118 -4.29 5.78 9.11
C TYR A 118 -5.06 4.90 10.09
N LEU A 119 -5.66 5.50 11.12
CA LEU A 119 -6.53 4.82 12.08
C LEU A 119 -7.87 5.55 12.12
N PHE A 120 -8.97 4.80 12.18
CA PHE A 120 -10.32 5.34 12.24
C PHE A 120 -11.01 4.99 13.56
N ASP A 121 -11.86 5.90 14.07
CA ASP A 121 -12.71 5.64 15.24
C ASP A 121 -13.95 4.80 14.90
N ALA A 122 -14.79 4.53 15.91
CA ALA A 122 -16.01 3.72 15.78
C ALA A 122 -17.05 4.34 14.83
N GLU A 123 -17.00 5.66 14.67
CA GLU A 123 -17.85 6.40 13.75
C GLU A 123 -17.25 6.48 12.34
N GLY A 124 -15.99 6.10 12.17
CA GLY A 124 -15.26 6.13 10.90
C GLY A 124 -14.52 7.44 10.63
N TRP A 125 -14.31 8.27 11.65
CA TRP A 125 -13.49 9.46 11.54
C TRP A 125 -12.02 9.13 11.72
N MET A 126 -11.20 9.76 10.90
CA MET A 126 -9.74 9.68 10.92
C MET A 126 -9.22 10.21 12.26
N ILE A 127 -8.44 9.39 12.94
CA ILE A 127 -7.68 9.78 14.12
C ILE A 127 -6.51 10.67 13.68
N HIS A 128 -6.27 11.71 14.45
CA HIS A 128 -5.07 12.52 14.41
C HIS A 128 -4.54 12.71 15.83
N ASP A 129 -3.36 13.32 15.96
CA ASP A 129 -2.67 13.54 17.24
C ASP A 129 -2.29 12.22 17.95
N TRP A 130 -1.94 12.29 19.23
CA TRP A 130 -1.60 11.16 20.08
C TRP A 130 -2.78 10.22 20.28
N LYS A 131 -2.57 8.93 20.04
CA LYS A 131 -3.55 7.88 20.29
C LYS A 131 -2.90 6.66 20.93
N LYS A 132 -3.48 6.21 22.04
CA LYS A 132 -3.20 4.89 22.59
C LYS A 132 -4.09 3.85 21.90
N TYR A 133 -3.48 2.83 21.32
CA TYR A 133 -4.16 1.70 20.68
C TYR A 133 -3.58 0.40 21.23
N GLY A 134 -4.41 -0.39 21.91
CA GLY A 134 -3.94 -1.47 22.78
C GLY A 134 -3.06 -0.92 23.91
N ASP A 135 -1.87 -1.50 24.07
CA ASP A 135 -0.89 -1.08 25.06
C ASP A 135 0.14 -0.06 24.53
N SER A 136 0.07 0.28 23.25
CA SER A 136 1.06 1.11 22.56
C SER A 136 0.53 2.52 22.24
N TRP A 137 1.44 3.49 22.25
CA TRP A 137 1.17 4.86 21.81
C TRP A 137 1.61 5.07 20.36
N TYR A 138 0.81 5.81 19.62
CA TYR A 138 1.03 6.19 18.23
C TYR A 138 0.76 7.69 18.08
N TYR A 139 1.34 8.30 17.05
CA TYR A 139 1.11 9.69 16.71
C TYR A 139 0.78 9.82 15.22
N PHE A 140 -0.32 10.52 14.92
CA PHE A 140 -0.90 10.60 13.57
C PHE A 140 -0.78 12.00 12.93
N GLY A 141 0.07 12.88 13.48
CA GLY A 141 0.19 14.25 13.00
C GLY A 141 -1.02 15.12 13.35
N ASP A 142 -1.18 16.23 12.63
CA ASP A 142 -2.29 17.16 12.86
C ASP A 142 -3.56 16.73 12.10
N TYR A 143 -4.65 17.48 12.33
CA TYR A 143 -5.98 17.20 11.78
C TYR A 143 -6.02 17.07 10.23
N ASN A 144 -5.07 17.69 9.52
CA ASN A 144 -4.96 17.64 8.05
C ASN A 144 -3.98 16.57 7.52
N ASP A 145 -3.27 15.85 8.39
CA ASP A 145 -2.32 14.80 7.98
C ASP A 145 -2.89 13.42 8.27
N GLY A 146 -3.21 13.13 9.54
CA GLY A 146 -3.75 11.84 10.00
C GLY A 146 -2.86 10.61 9.77
N ALA A 147 -1.69 10.79 9.14
CA ALA A 147 -0.79 9.71 8.81
C ALA A 147 0.05 9.32 10.02
N MET A 148 0.08 8.03 10.33
CA MET A 148 0.91 7.44 11.37
C MET A 148 2.39 7.81 11.14
N LYS A 149 3.03 8.35 12.19
CA LYS A 149 4.46 8.66 12.16
C LYS A 149 5.30 7.43 12.49
N THR A 150 6.45 7.36 11.84
CA THR A 150 7.53 6.41 12.10
C THR A 150 8.84 7.18 12.21
N GLY A 151 9.81 6.66 12.95
CA GLY A 151 11.12 7.29 13.15
C GLY A 151 11.05 8.50 14.09
N TRP A 152 11.99 9.43 13.90
CA TRP A 152 12.14 10.63 14.72
C TRP A 152 11.02 11.63 14.49
N TYR A 153 10.46 12.15 15.58
CA TYR A 153 9.44 13.19 15.56
C TYR A 153 9.75 14.26 16.61
N TYR A 154 9.72 15.53 16.20
CA TYR A 154 9.83 16.66 17.11
C TYR A 154 8.46 17.31 17.28
N ASP A 155 7.95 17.32 18.51
CA ASP A 155 6.72 18.02 18.84
C ASP A 155 7.04 19.47 19.21
N GLU A 156 6.63 20.40 18.36
CA GLU A 156 6.83 21.84 18.58
C GLU A 156 6.08 22.36 19.80
N LYS A 157 4.96 21.73 20.19
CA LYS A 157 4.13 22.18 21.32
C LYS A 157 4.82 21.90 22.66
N SER A 158 5.43 20.72 22.81
CA SER A 158 6.18 20.35 24.01
C SER A 158 7.67 20.66 23.92
N SER A 159 8.19 20.99 22.72
CA SER A 159 9.62 21.12 22.44
C SER A 159 10.42 19.86 22.75
N LYS A 160 9.83 18.68 22.49
CA LYS A 160 10.41 17.36 22.81
C LYS A 160 10.56 16.47 21.57
N TRP A 161 11.58 15.62 21.61
CA TRP A 161 11.78 14.56 20.63
C TRP A 161 11.14 13.26 21.10
N TYR A 162 10.58 12.54 20.14
CA TYR A 162 10.01 11.21 20.29
C TYR A 162 10.56 10.32 19.17
N TYR A 163 10.50 9.01 19.39
CA TYR A 163 10.85 8.05 18.37
C TYR A 163 9.80 6.95 18.26
N PHE A 164 9.41 6.64 17.03
CA PHE A 164 8.47 5.58 16.69
C PHE A 164 9.19 4.50 15.89
N ASN A 165 8.93 3.22 16.17
CA ASN A 165 9.50 2.13 15.37
C ASN A 165 8.84 2.06 13.96
N GLU A 166 9.22 1.07 13.14
CA GLU A 166 8.66 0.88 11.79
C GLU A 166 7.16 0.56 11.79
N GLU A 167 6.65 0.04 12.91
CA GLU A 167 5.22 -0.23 13.14
C GLU A 167 4.48 0.99 13.70
N GLY A 168 5.16 2.12 13.92
CA GLY A 168 4.60 3.35 14.47
C GLY A 168 4.43 3.37 15.99
N ILE A 169 4.95 2.36 16.71
CA ILE A 169 4.87 2.29 18.17
C ILE A 169 5.91 3.24 18.77
N MET A 170 5.45 4.16 19.62
CA MET A 170 6.28 5.05 20.41
C MET A 170 7.21 4.25 21.32
N GLN A 171 8.50 4.59 21.29
CA GLN A 171 9.50 3.90 22.09
C GLN A 171 9.78 4.65 23.41
N THR A 172 10.14 3.87 24.44
CA THR A 172 10.56 4.35 25.77
C THR A 172 11.84 3.64 26.20
N GLY A 173 12.56 4.18 27.18
CA GLY A 173 13.80 3.61 27.71
C GLY A 173 15.03 3.88 26.84
N CYS A 174 16.08 3.06 27.02
CA CYS A 174 17.34 3.17 26.28
C CYS A 174 17.29 2.44 24.94
N ILE A 175 17.56 3.16 23.85
CA ILE A 175 17.57 2.61 22.49
C ILE A 175 18.89 2.94 21.82
N LYS A 176 19.47 1.96 21.11
CA LYS A 176 20.69 2.14 20.33
C LYS A 176 20.34 2.31 18.84
N MET A 177 20.77 3.41 18.22
CA MET A 177 20.58 3.70 16.79
C MET A 177 21.88 4.30 16.23
N ASP A 178 22.37 3.79 15.09
CA ASP A 178 23.59 4.28 14.43
C ASP A 178 24.79 4.47 15.39
N ASP A 179 25.02 3.47 16.23
CA ASP A 179 26.06 3.45 17.28
C ASP A 179 25.94 4.51 18.39
N LYS A 180 24.81 5.23 18.47
CA LYS A 180 24.48 6.18 19.52
C LYS A 180 23.37 5.64 20.42
N TRP A 181 23.38 6.03 21.68
CA TRP A 181 22.33 5.69 22.64
C TRP A 181 21.41 6.89 22.87
N TYR A 182 20.11 6.63 22.91
CA TYR A 182 19.09 7.62 23.20
C TYR A 182 18.26 7.12 24.37
N HIS A 183 17.95 8.00 25.33
CA HIS A 183 17.07 7.69 26.45
C HIS A 183 15.75 8.46 26.33
N PHE A 184 14.65 7.72 26.40
CA PHE A 184 13.29 8.23 26.40
C PHE A 184 12.61 7.90 27.73
N ASP A 185 11.90 8.86 28.31
CA ASP A 185 11.16 8.64 29.55
C ASP A 185 9.90 7.76 29.34
N ASN A 186 9.11 7.56 30.39
CA ASN A 186 7.88 6.76 30.31
C ASN A 186 6.78 7.40 29.45
N ASN A 187 6.88 8.69 29.14
CA ASN A 187 6.00 9.40 28.22
C ASN A 187 6.56 9.42 26.79
N GLY A 188 7.73 8.81 26.56
CA GLY A 188 8.41 8.78 25.26
C GLY A 188 9.19 10.06 24.95
N GLU A 189 9.34 10.98 25.90
CA GLU A 189 10.11 12.21 25.70
C GLU A 189 11.60 11.90 25.79
N MET A 190 12.37 12.32 24.77
CA MET A 190 13.82 12.17 24.78
C MET A 190 14.45 13.07 25.85
N GLU A 191 15.23 12.46 26.75
CA GLU A 191 15.93 13.19 27.81
C GLU A 191 17.35 13.58 27.37
N ASN A 192 18.14 12.63 26.84
CA ASN A 192 19.54 12.85 26.44
C ASN A 192 19.99 11.87 25.34
N GLU A 193 20.94 12.30 24.51
CA GLU A 193 21.82 11.43 23.72
C GLU A 193 23.00 11.01 24.63
N VAL A 194 23.14 9.71 24.87
CA VAL A 194 24.24 9.15 25.66
C VAL A 194 25.37 8.80 24.68
N ILE A 195 26.49 9.52 24.83
CA ILE A 195 27.72 9.38 24.03
C ILE A 195 28.45 8.08 24.36
#